data_AF-A0A2A4SY28-F1
#
_entry.id   AF-A0A2A4SY28-F1
#
_cell.length_a   1.000
_cell.length_b   1.000
_cell.length_c   1.000
_cell.angle_alpha   90.00
_cell.angle_beta   90.00
_cell.angle_gamma   90.00
#
_symmetry.space_group_name_H-M   'P 1'
#
loop_
_entity.id
_entity.type
_entity.pdbx_description
1 polymer ?
#
loop_
_entity_poly.entity_id
_entity_poly.type
_entity_poly.pdbx_seq_one_letter_code
_entity_poly.pdbx_strand_id
1 'polypeptide(L)'
;MFLFLFQKKRTHSSFSILEKFFQEYLIYGGYPDIVLQTSIELKQQILKNLVNTYLLKEIKDILAYKNIFEYESLLRRLALQDGGIMNKSAISRDLGIYNNKIAEMIHVLEKTYILTSIQPFFTNKIKEQIKSPKVYFHDLGFKNALINNFNTLEMRSDKGEIYENFIVNMLIRKNKNIHFWNIQNRYEIDFVYQEGGEIFGIEVKSQLQNNKIPQSVKMFIDKIRPQNIQIFNQNIDDV
;
A
#
# COMPACT_ATOMS: atom_id res chain seq x y z
N MET A 1 14.55 -18.85 14.53
CA MET A 1 14.71 -17.83 13.47
C MET A 1 14.95 -18.56 12.16
N PHE A 2 13.90 -18.89 11.41
CA PHE A 2 14.03 -19.51 10.09
C PHE A 2 13.87 -18.41 9.04
N LEU A 3 14.99 -18.00 8.46
CA LEU A 3 15.03 -17.18 7.25
C LEU A 3 14.58 -18.10 6.10
N PHE A 4 13.34 -17.98 5.65
CA PHE A 4 12.89 -18.67 4.44
C PHE A 4 13.41 -17.89 3.22
N LEU A 5 14.62 -18.23 2.79
CA LEU A 5 15.12 -17.89 1.47
C LEU A 5 14.40 -18.78 0.46
N PHE A 6 13.73 -18.16 -0.51
CA PHE A 6 13.13 -18.85 -1.64
C PHE A 6 14.22 -19.36 -2.61
N GLN A 7 15.10 -20.27 -2.17
CA GLN A 7 16.00 -20.98 -3.07
C GLN A 7 15.24 -22.12 -3.76
N LYS A 8 14.71 -21.85 -4.96
CA LYS A 8 14.45 -22.91 -5.93
C LYS A 8 15.22 -22.54 -7.20
N LYS A 9 16.18 -23.39 -7.58
CA LYS A 9 16.94 -23.30 -8.85
C LYS A 9 15.98 -22.95 -9.99
N ARG A 10 16.13 -21.78 -10.60
CA ARG A 10 15.22 -21.26 -11.64
C ARG A 10 16.01 -20.98 -12.91
N THR A 11 15.46 -21.42 -14.04
CA THR A 11 15.97 -21.17 -15.39
C THR A 11 15.90 -19.68 -15.72
N HIS A 12 17.04 -19.08 -16.07
CA HIS A 12 17.23 -17.62 -16.23
C HIS A 12 16.19 -16.90 -17.12
N SER A 13 15.63 -17.57 -18.14
CA SER A 13 14.68 -16.93 -19.08
C SER A 13 13.26 -16.73 -18.55
N SER A 14 12.77 -17.61 -17.68
CA SER A 14 11.40 -17.49 -17.13
C SER A 14 11.31 -16.40 -16.06
N PHE A 15 12.41 -16.10 -15.39
CA PHE A 15 12.46 -15.09 -14.33
C PHE A 15 12.39 -13.67 -14.90
N SER A 16 13.10 -13.38 -15.99
CA SER A 16 13.07 -12.05 -16.62
C SER A 16 11.69 -11.67 -17.17
N ILE A 17 10.96 -12.67 -17.69
CA ILE A 17 9.57 -12.47 -18.15
C ILE A 17 8.65 -12.15 -16.97
N LEU A 18 8.77 -12.90 -15.87
CA LEU A 18 7.96 -12.66 -14.66
C LEU A 18 8.27 -11.29 -14.06
N GLU A 19 9.55 -10.91 -14.01
CA GLU A 19 9.99 -9.60 -13.52
C GLU A 19 9.38 -8.47 -14.35
N LYS A 20 9.41 -8.58 -15.68
CA LYS A 20 8.77 -7.62 -16.58
C LYS A 20 7.27 -7.45 -16.27
N PHE A 21 6.52 -8.55 -16.20
CA PHE A 21 5.08 -8.48 -15.89
C PHE A 21 4.80 -7.96 -14.49
N PHE A 22 5.68 -8.25 -13.53
CA PHE A 22 5.56 -7.73 -12.19
C PHE A 22 5.77 -6.22 -12.13
N GLN A 23 6.81 -5.70 -12.78
CA GLN A 23 7.02 -4.25 -12.91
C GLN A 23 5.83 -3.57 -13.62
N GLU A 24 5.30 -4.20 -14.66
CA GLU A 24 4.11 -3.72 -15.36
C GLU A 24 2.89 -3.68 -14.43
N TYR A 25 2.64 -4.74 -13.65
CA TYR A 25 1.57 -4.78 -12.65
C TYR A 25 1.72 -3.67 -11.59
N LEU A 26 2.94 -3.40 -11.13
CA LEU A 26 3.20 -2.34 -10.15
C LEU A 26 2.90 -0.92 -10.69
N ILE A 27 2.99 -0.73 -12.00
CA ILE A 27 2.73 0.56 -12.66
C ILE A 27 1.26 0.68 -13.07
N TYR A 28 0.70 -0.35 -13.71
CA TYR A 28 -0.61 -0.30 -14.37
C TYR A 28 -1.72 -1.05 -13.63
N GLY A 29 -1.42 -1.76 -12.55
CA GLY A 29 -2.41 -2.46 -11.75
C GLY A 29 -2.90 -3.77 -12.37
N GLY A 30 -3.97 -4.31 -11.80
CA GLY A 30 -4.50 -5.64 -12.07
C GLY A 30 -5.87 -5.68 -12.73
N TYR A 31 -6.43 -4.54 -13.14
CA TYR A 31 -7.72 -4.52 -13.84
C TYR A 31 -7.66 -5.36 -15.14
N PRO A 32 -8.60 -6.29 -15.38
CA PRO A 32 -8.55 -7.21 -16.51
C PRO A 32 -8.36 -6.50 -17.86
N ASP A 33 -9.13 -5.44 -18.11
CA ASP A 33 -9.04 -4.66 -19.35
C ASP A 33 -7.67 -4.03 -19.56
N ILE A 34 -6.93 -3.72 -18.50
CA ILE A 34 -5.57 -3.17 -18.55
C ILE A 34 -4.53 -4.26 -18.80
N VAL A 35 -4.66 -5.39 -18.11
CA VAL A 35 -3.74 -6.53 -18.23
C VAL A 35 -3.76 -7.09 -19.65
N LEU A 36 -4.93 -7.07 -20.31
CA LEU A 36 -5.10 -7.57 -21.67
C LEU A 36 -4.55 -6.65 -22.76
N GLN A 37 -4.25 -5.38 -22.46
CA GLN A 37 -3.69 -4.47 -23.47
C GLN A 37 -2.19 -4.68 -23.66
N THR A 38 -1.72 -4.46 -24.89
CA THR A 38 -0.29 -4.42 -25.23
C THR A 38 0.24 -2.99 -25.38
N SER A 39 -0.60 -2.02 -25.78
CA SER A 39 -0.22 -0.61 -25.88
C SER A 39 -0.21 0.07 -24.50
N ILE A 40 0.92 0.69 -24.18
CA ILE A 40 1.10 1.48 -22.96
C ILE A 40 0.17 2.69 -22.96
N GLU A 41 0.03 3.37 -24.10
CA GLU A 41 -0.83 4.54 -24.27
C GLU A 41 -2.29 4.19 -23.97
N LEU A 42 -2.75 3.05 -24.48
CA LEU A 42 -4.10 2.58 -24.25
C LEU A 42 -4.33 2.20 -22.79
N LYS A 43 -3.38 1.52 -22.12
CA LYS A 43 -3.45 1.26 -20.66
C LYS A 43 -3.64 2.55 -19.88
N GLN A 44 -2.81 3.56 -20.16
CA GLN A 44 -2.88 4.85 -19.47
C GLN A 44 -4.21 5.56 -19.72
N GLN A 45 -4.73 5.54 -20.95
CA GLN A 45 -6.02 6.12 -21.29
C GLN A 45 -7.16 5.42 -20.55
N ILE A 46 -7.20 4.08 -20.56
CA ILE A 46 -8.23 3.31 -19.87
C ILE A 46 -8.18 3.58 -18.36
N LEU A 47 -6.99 3.59 -17.73
CA LEU A 47 -6.85 3.89 -16.30
C LEU A 47 -7.33 5.31 -15.95
N LYS A 48 -6.99 6.32 -16.76
CA LYS A 48 -7.49 7.69 -16.58
C LYS A 48 -9.01 7.76 -16.69
N ASN A 49 -9.57 7.06 -17.69
CA ASN A 49 -11.02 6.96 -17.86
C ASN A 49 -11.69 6.21 -16.71
N LEU A 50 -11.05 5.20 -16.15
CA LEU A 50 -11.53 4.46 -14.99
C LEU A 50 -11.64 5.35 -13.77
N VAL A 51 -10.60 6.13 -13.46
CA VAL A 51 -10.63 7.12 -12.36
C VAL A 51 -11.76 8.13 -12.55
N ASN A 52 -11.89 8.70 -13.75
CA ASN A 52 -12.95 9.65 -14.06
C ASN A 52 -14.34 9.01 -13.94
N THR A 53 -14.51 7.79 -14.45
CA THR A 53 -15.78 7.06 -14.40
C THR A 53 -16.18 6.75 -12.96
N TYR A 54 -15.24 6.30 -12.14
CA TYR A 54 -15.44 6.07 -10.72
C TYR A 54 -15.93 7.32 -9.99
N LEU A 55 -15.21 8.45 -10.17
CA LEU A 55 -15.56 9.73 -9.56
C LEU A 55 -16.92 10.28 -10.03
N LEU A 56 -17.20 10.17 -11.32
CA LEU A 56 -18.38 10.76 -11.95
C LEU A 56 -19.63 9.88 -11.86
N LYS A 57 -19.50 8.56 -11.73
CA LYS A 57 -20.64 7.64 -11.65
C LYS A 57 -20.80 7.12 -10.22
N GLU A 58 -19.85 6.34 -9.74
CA GLU A 58 -20.02 5.62 -8.47
C GLU A 58 -20.11 6.57 -7.26
N ILE A 59 -19.16 7.50 -7.12
CA ILE A 59 -19.20 8.47 -6.02
C ILE A 59 -20.41 9.40 -6.11
N LYS A 60 -20.75 9.81 -7.33
CA LYS A 60 -21.88 10.71 -7.59
C LYS A 60 -23.22 10.07 -7.22
N ASP A 61 -23.41 8.81 -7.56
CA ASP A 61 -24.62 8.04 -7.29
C ASP A 61 -24.79 7.78 -5.80
N ILE A 62 -23.69 7.51 -5.07
CA ILE A 62 -23.70 7.32 -3.62
C ILE A 62 -24.03 8.62 -2.86
N LEU A 63 -23.54 9.77 -3.34
CA LEU A 63 -23.56 11.03 -2.58
C LEU A 63 -24.56 12.07 -3.08
N ALA A 64 -25.45 11.70 -4.00
CA ALA A 64 -26.45 12.60 -4.57
C ALA A 64 -25.87 13.96 -5.02
N TYR A 65 -24.82 13.92 -5.85
CA TYR A 65 -24.21 15.07 -6.55
C TYR A 65 -23.40 16.07 -5.72
N LYS A 66 -23.18 15.86 -4.42
CA LYS A 66 -22.36 16.80 -3.62
C LYS A 66 -20.89 16.37 -3.57
N ASN A 67 -19.99 17.31 -3.85
CA ASN A 67 -18.56 17.28 -3.48
C ASN A 67 -17.61 16.34 -4.27
N ILE A 68 -17.88 16.02 -5.55
CA ILE A 68 -16.96 15.19 -6.37
C ILE A 68 -15.52 15.74 -6.38
N PHE A 69 -15.37 17.07 -6.53
CA PHE A 69 -14.05 17.73 -6.53
C PHE A 69 -13.27 17.53 -5.23
N GLU A 70 -13.94 17.47 -4.09
CA GLU A 70 -13.29 17.19 -2.81
C GLU A 70 -12.82 15.74 -2.73
N TYR A 71 -13.60 14.78 -3.24
CA TYR A 71 -13.18 13.38 -3.32
C TYR A 71 -11.98 13.20 -4.24
N GLU A 72 -11.99 13.83 -5.40
CA GLU A 72 -10.85 13.80 -6.32
C GLU A 72 -9.60 14.38 -5.63
N SER A 73 -9.73 15.54 -5.00
CA SER A 73 -8.62 16.21 -4.30
C SER A 73 -8.09 15.37 -3.14
N LEU A 74 -8.98 14.75 -2.35
CA LEU A 74 -8.61 13.82 -1.29
C LEU A 74 -7.88 12.59 -1.84
N LEU A 75 -8.41 11.95 -2.88
CA LEU A 75 -7.79 10.78 -3.51
C LEU A 75 -6.40 11.08 -4.06
N ARG A 76 -6.24 12.21 -4.78
CA ARG A 76 -4.93 12.65 -5.26
C ARG A 76 -3.96 12.92 -4.11
N ARG A 77 -4.43 13.58 -3.05
CA ARG A 77 -3.65 13.89 -1.85
C ARG A 77 -3.22 12.64 -1.08
N LEU A 78 -4.05 11.59 -1.07
CA LEU A 78 -3.71 10.28 -0.49
C LEU A 78 -2.76 9.49 -1.41
N ALA A 79 -2.96 9.53 -2.73
CA ALA A 79 -2.08 8.84 -3.70
C ALA A 79 -0.64 9.39 -3.69
N LEU A 80 -0.47 10.69 -3.38
CA LEU A 80 0.84 11.33 -3.19
C LEU A 80 1.51 10.98 -1.85
N GLN A 81 0.78 10.40 -0.89
CA GLN A 81 1.27 10.07 0.45
C GLN A 81 0.94 8.61 0.82
N ASP A 82 1.02 7.72 -0.16
CA ASP A 82 0.73 6.29 -0.01
C ASP A 82 1.66 5.65 1.03
N GLY A 83 1.13 4.71 1.82
CA GLY A 83 1.86 4.04 2.90
C GLY A 83 2.26 4.90 4.10
N GLY A 84 1.97 6.21 4.07
CA GLY A 84 2.21 7.13 5.19
C GLY A 84 1.10 7.08 6.25
N ILE A 85 1.45 7.42 7.50
CA ILE A 85 0.45 7.63 8.55
C ILE A 85 -0.41 8.84 8.18
N MET A 86 -1.72 8.62 8.16
CA MET A 86 -2.68 9.63 7.76
C MET A 86 -2.84 10.73 8.82
N ASN A 87 -2.32 11.90 8.52
CA ASN A 87 -2.52 13.09 9.33
C ASN A 87 -3.73 13.88 8.82
N LYS A 88 -4.92 13.57 9.36
CA LYS A 88 -6.18 14.24 8.99
C LYS A 88 -6.10 15.76 9.14
N SER A 89 -5.46 16.27 10.19
CA SER A 89 -5.30 17.71 10.40
C SER A 89 -4.41 18.38 9.36
N ALA A 90 -3.41 17.67 8.82
CA ALA A 90 -2.63 18.16 7.68
C ALA A 90 -3.47 18.19 6.40
N ILE A 91 -4.16 17.08 6.08
CA ILE A 91 -5.05 16.99 4.91
C ILE A 91 -6.15 18.07 4.97
N SER A 92 -6.72 18.29 6.15
CA SER A 92 -7.74 19.31 6.39
C SER A 92 -7.25 20.72 6.06
N ARG A 93 -6.03 21.06 6.49
CA ARG A 93 -5.40 22.36 6.17
C ARG A 93 -5.06 22.48 4.69
N ASP A 94 -4.55 21.42 4.07
CA ASP A 94 -4.13 21.41 2.67
C ASP A 94 -5.33 21.56 1.73
N LEU A 95 -6.45 20.92 2.04
CA LEU A 95 -7.62 20.82 1.16
C LEU A 95 -8.79 21.74 1.56
N GLY A 96 -8.74 22.36 2.75
CA GLY A 96 -9.85 23.16 3.27
C GLY A 96 -11.10 22.33 3.66
N ILE A 97 -10.94 21.02 3.89
CA ILE A 97 -12.02 20.10 4.22
C ILE A 97 -11.99 19.78 5.72
N TYR A 98 -13.14 19.81 6.40
CA TYR A 98 -13.19 19.48 7.83
C TYR A 98 -12.82 18.02 8.13
N ASN A 99 -12.15 17.77 9.27
CA ASN A 99 -11.68 16.45 9.69
C ASN A 99 -12.77 15.37 9.74
N ASN A 100 -14.00 15.72 10.15
CA ASN A 100 -15.14 14.80 10.19
C ASN A 100 -15.57 14.38 8.77
N LYS A 101 -15.62 15.34 7.83
CA LYS A 101 -15.92 15.10 6.43
C LYS A 101 -14.84 14.23 5.77
N ILE A 102 -13.55 14.48 6.05
CA ILE A 102 -12.47 13.61 5.59
C ILE A 102 -12.66 12.17 6.06
N ALA A 103 -13.03 11.96 7.34
CA ALA A 103 -13.26 10.63 7.88
C ALA A 103 -14.44 9.91 7.21
N GLU A 104 -15.54 10.64 6.96
CA GLU A 104 -16.69 10.13 6.20
C GLU A 104 -16.30 9.75 4.77
N MET A 105 -15.54 10.62 4.08
CA MET A 105 -15.09 10.38 2.71
C MET A 105 -14.19 9.14 2.62
N ILE A 106 -13.26 8.97 3.56
CA ILE A 106 -12.42 7.77 3.62
C ILE A 106 -13.30 6.53 3.83
N HIS A 107 -14.28 6.60 4.72
CA HIS A 107 -15.18 5.48 4.95
C HIS A 107 -15.92 5.07 3.67
N VAL A 108 -16.41 6.03 2.88
CA VAL A 108 -17.03 5.76 1.58
C VAL A 108 -16.03 5.10 0.63
N LEU A 109 -14.81 5.62 0.52
CA LEU A 109 -13.75 5.09 -0.34
C LEU A 109 -13.31 3.66 0.06
N GLU A 110 -13.39 3.30 1.33
CA GLU A 110 -13.16 1.93 1.81
C GLU A 110 -14.32 1.01 1.45
N LYS A 111 -15.57 1.49 1.57
CA LYS A 111 -16.77 0.71 1.21
C LYS A 111 -16.89 0.44 -0.28
N THR A 112 -16.29 1.27 -1.12
CA THR A 112 -16.20 1.09 -2.57
C THR A 112 -14.91 0.39 -3.01
N TYR A 113 -14.10 -0.13 -2.08
CA TYR A 113 -12.86 -0.85 -2.37
C TYR A 113 -11.84 -0.05 -3.19
N ILE A 114 -11.78 1.28 -3.03
CA ILE A 114 -10.66 2.07 -3.57
C ILE A 114 -9.48 2.08 -2.62
N LEU A 115 -9.76 2.20 -1.33
CA LEU A 115 -8.77 2.32 -0.28
C LEU A 115 -8.98 1.28 0.82
N THR A 116 -7.92 1.03 1.57
CA THR A 116 -7.96 0.31 2.84
C THR A 116 -7.13 1.06 3.86
N SER A 117 -7.66 1.26 5.06
CA SER A 117 -6.89 1.75 6.21
C SER A 117 -6.37 0.59 7.05
N ILE A 118 -5.11 0.63 7.45
CA ILE A 118 -4.55 -0.29 8.44
C ILE A 118 -4.22 0.45 9.74
N GLN A 119 -4.68 -0.08 10.86
CA GLN A 119 -4.45 0.52 12.18
C GLN A 119 -3.07 0.12 12.72
N PRO A 120 -2.47 0.91 13.62
CA PRO A 120 -1.25 0.50 14.28
C PRO A 120 -1.52 -0.65 15.27
N PHE A 121 -0.60 -1.59 15.37
CA PHE A 121 -0.69 -2.72 16.28
C PHE A 121 -0.51 -2.27 17.73
N PHE A 122 -1.55 -2.44 18.55
CA PHE A 122 -1.48 -2.24 20.00
C PHE A 122 -2.06 -3.43 20.74
N THR A 123 -1.45 -3.77 21.89
CA THR A 123 -2.05 -4.75 22.82
C THR A 123 -3.34 -4.20 23.45
N ASN A 124 -3.41 -2.88 23.64
CA ASN A 124 -4.62 -2.19 24.07
C ASN A 124 -5.47 -1.79 22.85
N LYS A 125 -6.58 -2.48 22.64
CA LYS A 125 -7.50 -2.27 21.51
C LYS A 125 -8.22 -0.92 21.50
N ILE A 126 -8.39 -0.27 22.65
CA ILE A 126 -8.93 1.10 22.70
C ILE A 126 -7.89 2.08 22.14
N LYS A 127 -6.62 1.91 22.51
CA LYS A 127 -5.53 2.74 21.97
C LYS A 127 -5.32 2.52 20.48
N GLU A 128 -5.51 1.29 19.99
CA GLU A 128 -5.46 0.94 18.57
C GLU A 128 -6.46 1.78 17.75
N GLN A 129 -7.72 1.83 18.18
CA GLN A 129 -8.81 2.48 17.44
C GLN A 129 -8.68 4.02 17.34
N ILE A 130 -8.04 4.66 18.32
CA ILE A 130 -7.93 6.13 18.37
C ILE A 130 -6.72 6.68 17.61
N LYS A 131 -5.81 5.82 17.16
CA LYS A 131 -4.59 6.26 16.47
C LYS A 131 -4.83 6.43 14.97
N SER A 132 -4.01 7.27 14.36
CA SER A 132 -4.07 7.48 12.92
C SER A 132 -3.65 6.21 12.17
N PRO A 133 -4.46 5.73 11.21
CA PRO A 133 -4.08 4.60 10.38
C PRO A 133 -3.10 5.02 9.28
N LYS A 134 -2.51 4.04 8.60
CA LYS A 134 -1.97 4.19 7.24
C LYS A 134 -3.06 3.86 6.22
N VAL A 135 -3.00 4.45 5.03
CA VAL A 135 -3.95 4.22 3.94
C VAL A 135 -3.22 3.69 2.73
N TYR A 136 -3.79 2.68 2.07
CA TYR A 136 -3.25 2.05 0.87
C TYR A 136 -4.35 1.89 -0.20
N PHE A 137 -3.95 1.81 -1.46
CA PHE A 137 -4.89 1.64 -2.59
C PHE A 137 -5.07 0.17 -2.96
N HIS A 138 -6.30 -0.25 -3.26
CA HIS A 138 -6.55 -1.64 -3.69
C HIS A 138 -5.95 -1.96 -5.07
N ASP A 139 -5.70 -0.95 -5.90
CA ASP A 139 -5.05 -1.10 -7.20
C ASP A 139 -4.02 0.01 -7.45
N LEU A 140 -2.78 -0.39 -7.79
CA LEU A 140 -1.66 0.51 -8.04
C LEU A 140 -1.82 1.30 -9.34
N GLY A 141 -2.47 0.74 -10.36
CA GLY A 141 -2.77 1.42 -11.61
C GLY A 141 -3.73 2.58 -11.39
N PHE A 142 -4.77 2.36 -10.59
CA PHE A 142 -5.71 3.41 -10.17
C PHE A 142 -5.00 4.53 -9.40
N LYS A 143 -4.17 4.18 -8.40
CA LYS A 143 -3.33 5.14 -7.66
C LYS A 143 -2.45 5.96 -8.61
N ASN A 144 -1.71 5.28 -9.48
CA ASN A 144 -0.75 5.92 -10.39
C ASN A 144 -1.44 6.83 -11.41
N ALA A 145 -2.66 6.48 -11.84
CA ALA A 145 -3.49 7.31 -12.69
C ALA A 145 -3.97 8.59 -12.00
N LEU A 146 -4.31 8.54 -10.70
CA LEU A 146 -4.68 9.73 -9.92
C LEU A 146 -3.57 10.79 -9.89
N ILE A 147 -2.30 10.38 -9.91
CA ILE A 147 -1.16 11.32 -9.91
C ILE A 147 -0.50 11.46 -11.29
N ASN A 148 -1.08 10.85 -12.32
CA ASN A 148 -0.54 10.80 -13.68
C ASN A 148 0.95 10.44 -13.74
N ASN A 149 1.38 9.49 -12.90
CA ASN A 149 2.75 9.03 -12.84
C ASN A 149 2.78 7.56 -13.25
N PHE A 150 3.21 7.29 -14.49
CA PHE A 150 3.41 5.95 -15.04
C PHE A 150 4.88 5.68 -15.38
N ASN A 151 5.79 6.46 -14.79
CA ASN A 151 7.22 6.27 -14.99
C ASN A 151 7.66 4.89 -14.49
N THR A 152 8.75 4.37 -15.05
CA THR A 152 9.35 3.12 -14.59
C THR A 152 9.77 3.24 -13.13
N LEU A 153 9.79 2.12 -12.40
CA LEU A 153 10.04 2.13 -10.96
C LEU A 153 11.41 2.69 -10.58
N GLU A 154 12.40 2.65 -11.48
CA GLU A 154 13.74 3.21 -11.29
C GLU A 154 13.73 4.74 -11.24
N MET A 155 12.77 5.38 -11.92
CA MET A 155 12.64 6.84 -11.97
C MET A 155 11.75 7.40 -10.85
N ARG A 156 11.22 6.53 -10.00
CA ARG A 156 10.22 6.89 -9.00
C ARG A 156 10.83 7.01 -7.62
N SER A 157 10.59 8.14 -6.98
CA SER A 157 10.94 8.35 -5.57
C SER A 157 10.07 7.53 -4.62
N ASP A 158 8.83 7.24 -4.99
CA ASP A 158 7.86 6.48 -4.19
C ASP A 158 7.94 4.96 -4.45
N LYS A 159 9.09 4.47 -4.92
CA LYS A 159 9.28 3.05 -5.23
C LYS A 159 8.96 2.19 -4.00
N GLY A 160 9.49 2.53 -2.82
CA GLY A 160 9.29 1.74 -1.60
C GLY A 160 7.82 1.58 -1.23
N GLU A 161 7.07 2.68 -1.28
CA GLU A 161 5.65 2.78 -0.99
C GLU A 161 4.81 1.94 -1.96
N ILE A 162 5.18 1.90 -3.25
CA ILE A 162 4.55 1.01 -4.23
C ILE A 162 4.72 -0.48 -3.85
N TYR A 163 5.90 -0.87 -3.38
CA TYR A 163 6.13 -2.25 -2.92
C TYR A 163 5.36 -2.55 -1.65
N GLU A 164 5.32 -1.63 -0.69
CA GLU A 164 4.47 -1.78 0.50
C GLU A 164 3.00 -1.96 0.10
N ASN A 165 2.48 -1.12 -0.79
CA ASN A 165 1.10 -1.21 -1.24
C ASN A 165 0.85 -2.54 -2.00
N PHE A 166 1.81 -3.05 -2.77
CA PHE A 166 1.70 -4.37 -3.36
C PHE A 166 1.57 -5.48 -2.29
N ILE A 167 2.43 -5.43 -1.26
CA ILE A 167 2.45 -6.44 -0.18
C ILE A 167 1.17 -6.40 0.63
N VAL A 168 0.66 -5.21 1.00
CA VAL A 168 -0.61 -5.12 1.74
C VAL A 168 -1.76 -5.69 0.92
N ASN A 169 -1.82 -5.42 -0.39
CA ASN A 169 -2.85 -5.99 -1.28
C ASN A 169 -2.77 -7.53 -1.34
N MET A 170 -1.55 -8.09 -1.36
CA MET A 170 -1.36 -9.54 -1.28
C MET A 170 -1.86 -10.10 0.08
N LEU A 171 -1.56 -9.43 1.19
CA LEU A 171 -1.98 -9.87 2.52
C LEU A 171 -3.49 -9.79 2.70
N ILE A 172 -4.14 -8.74 2.16
CA ILE A 172 -5.60 -8.57 2.17
C ILE A 172 -6.27 -9.70 1.39
N ARG A 173 -5.75 -10.05 0.20
CA ARG A 173 -6.25 -11.19 -0.60
C ARG A 173 -6.12 -12.53 0.12
N LYS A 174 -5.17 -12.65 1.07
CA LYS A 174 -5.01 -13.80 1.96
C LYS A 174 -5.85 -13.70 3.24
N ASN A 175 -6.76 -12.73 3.31
CA ASN A 175 -7.66 -12.47 4.43
C ASN A 175 -6.92 -12.30 5.77
N LYS A 176 -5.73 -11.68 5.75
CA LYS A 176 -4.97 -11.38 6.95
C LYS A 176 -5.51 -10.11 7.61
N ASN A 177 -5.62 -10.12 8.93
CA ASN A 177 -5.91 -8.90 9.70
C ASN A 177 -4.61 -8.13 9.94
N ILE A 178 -4.38 -7.10 9.13
CA ILE A 178 -3.08 -6.42 9.01
C ILE A 178 -3.09 -5.12 9.80
N HIS A 179 -1.99 -4.90 10.50
CA HIS A 179 -1.65 -3.68 11.22
C HIS A 179 -0.25 -3.24 10.79
N PHE A 180 0.19 -2.07 11.20
CA PHE A 180 1.62 -1.69 11.18
C PHE A 180 2.10 -1.52 12.62
N TRP A 181 3.39 -1.66 12.91
CA TRP A 181 3.89 -1.36 14.26
C TRP A 181 4.75 -0.12 14.23
N ASN A 182 4.45 0.86 15.07
CA ASN A 182 5.24 2.07 15.21
C ASN A 182 5.43 2.42 16.68
N ILE A 183 6.67 2.74 17.06
CA ILE A 183 6.98 3.25 18.39
C ILE A 183 7.69 4.60 18.29
N GLN A 184 7.10 5.60 18.96
CA GLN A 184 7.64 6.95 19.10
C GLN A 184 7.99 7.64 17.75
N ASN A 185 7.32 7.27 16.66
CA ASN A 185 7.64 7.74 15.30
C ASN A 185 9.12 7.51 14.90
N ARG A 186 9.79 6.55 15.53
CA ARG A 186 11.23 6.30 15.35
C ARG A 186 11.52 4.94 14.74
N TYR A 187 10.81 3.92 15.21
CA TYR A 187 10.95 2.56 14.71
C TYR A 187 9.61 2.08 14.21
N GLU A 188 9.63 1.51 13.01
CA GLU A 188 8.45 1.05 12.32
C GLU A 188 8.69 -0.33 11.73
N ILE A 189 7.67 -1.19 11.82
CA ILE A 189 7.53 -2.41 11.03
C ILE A 189 6.31 -2.23 10.15
N ASP A 190 6.50 -2.44 8.85
CA ASP A 190 5.51 -2.10 7.83
C ASP A 190 4.21 -2.87 8.02
N PHE A 191 4.29 -4.17 8.27
CA PHE A 191 3.10 -5.00 8.53
C PHE A 191 3.27 -5.96 9.71
N VAL A 192 2.20 -6.09 10.49
CA VAL A 192 2.03 -7.02 11.59
C VAL A 192 0.67 -7.68 11.46
N TYR A 193 0.60 -9.00 11.60
CA TYR A 193 -0.66 -9.73 11.61
C TYR A 193 -0.63 -10.85 12.64
N GLN A 194 -1.83 -11.31 13.03
CA GLN A 194 -2.01 -12.39 13.98
C GLN A 194 -2.62 -13.61 13.30
N GLU A 195 -2.10 -14.80 13.59
CA GLU A 195 -2.62 -16.07 13.08
C GLU A 195 -2.35 -17.18 14.11
N GLY A 196 -3.38 -17.97 14.45
CA GLY A 196 -3.23 -19.06 15.42
C GLY A 196 -2.81 -18.61 16.82
N GLY A 197 -3.08 -17.36 17.21
CA GLY A 197 -2.64 -16.77 18.48
C GLY A 197 -1.22 -16.19 18.45
N GLU A 198 -0.49 -16.40 17.36
CA GLU A 198 0.89 -15.93 17.18
C GLU A 198 0.95 -14.61 16.41
N ILE A 199 2.01 -13.83 16.66
CA ILE A 199 2.25 -12.54 15.99
C ILE A 199 3.35 -12.72 14.93
N PHE A 200 3.11 -12.19 13.74
CA PHE A 200 4.05 -12.21 12.62
C PHE A 200 4.37 -10.77 12.18
N GLY A 201 5.63 -10.51 11.87
CA GLY A 201 6.09 -9.23 11.31
C GLY A 201 6.54 -9.36 9.85
N ILE A 202 6.33 -8.32 9.08
CA ILE A 202 6.87 -8.16 7.73
C ILE A 202 7.48 -6.76 7.62
N GLU A 203 8.74 -6.72 7.23
CA GLU A 203 9.46 -5.52 6.83
C GLU A 203 9.66 -5.54 5.32
N VAL A 204 9.34 -4.45 4.63
CA VAL A 204 9.57 -4.27 3.20
C VAL A 204 10.79 -3.37 3.02
N LYS A 205 11.73 -3.82 2.19
CA LYS A 205 12.92 -3.06 1.82
C LYS A 205 13.11 -3.11 0.32
N SER A 206 13.21 -1.96 -0.33
CA SER A 206 13.56 -1.91 -1.74
C SER A 206 14.98 -2.44 -1.99
N GLN A 207 15.91 -2.18 -1.07
CA GLN A 207 17.28 -2.69 -1.08
C GLN A 207 17.73 -3.06 0.34
N LEU A 208 18.41 -4.19 0.50
CA LEU A 208 19.11 -4.54 1.74
C LEU A 208 20.54 -4.02 1.66
N GLN A 209 20.89 -3.05 2.49
CA GLN A 209 22.27 -2.64 2.65
C GLN A 209 22.96 -3.50 3.72
N ASN A 210 24.01 -4.23 3.33
CA ASN A 210 25.01 -4.85 4.20
C ASN A 210 24.59 -6.05 5.08
N ASN A 211 23.56 -6.83 4.73
CA ASN A 211 23.10 -8.01 5.51
C ASN A 211 22.87 -7.76 7.02
N LYS A 212 22.69 -6.50 7.43
CA LYS A 212 22.47 -6.14 8.83
C LYS A 212 20.99 -6.07 9.11
N ILE A 213 20.57 -6.72 10.19
CA ILE A 213 19.19 -6.62 10.70
C ILE A 213 18.91 -5.16 11.08
N PRO A 214 17.87 -4.52 10.51
CA PRO A 214 17.49 -3.15 10.84
C PRO A 214 17.21 -2.96 12.33
N GLN A 215 17.48 -1.77 12.86
CA GLN A 215 17.21 -1.48 14.27
C GLN A 215 15.72 -1.57 14.60
N SER A 216 14.82 -1.24 13.66
CA SER A 216 13.37 -1.41 13.82
C SER A 216 13.00 -2.86 14.10
N VAL A 217 13.56 -3.79 13.32
CA VAL A 217 13.37 -5.25 13.46
C VAL A 217 13.83 -5.74 14.83
N LYS A 218 15.02 -5.30 15.28
CA LYS A 218 15.52 -5.65 16.63
C LYS A 218 14.57 -5.18 17.73
N MET A 219 14.16 -3.90 17.66
CA MET A 219 13.25 -3.33 18.64
C MET A 219 11.88 -4.03 18.65
N PHE A 220 11.38 -4.43 17.48
CA PHE A 220 10.14 -5.19 17.38
C PHE A 220 10.27 -6.58 18.00
N ILE A 221 11.37 -7.30 17.73
CA ILE A 221 11.63 -8.60 18.37
C ILE A 221 11.67 -8.47 19.89
N ASP A 222 12.38 -7.48 20.41
CA ASP A 222 12.54 -7.28 21.85
C ASP A 222 11.21 -6.93 22.55
N LYS A 223 10.36 -6.11 21.91
CA LYS A 223 9.12 -5.60 22.50
C LYS A 223 7.91 -6.48 22.27
N ILE A 224 7.79 -7.06 21.08
CA ILE A 224 6.59 -7.80 20.65
C ILE A 224 6.80 -9.31 20.72
N ARG A 225 8.05 -9.78 20.64
CA ARG A 225 8.40 -11.21 20.61
C ARG A 225 7.57 -11.99 19.58
N PRO A 226 7.62 -11.59 18.29
CA PRO A 226 6.86 -12.26 17.25
C PRO A 226 7.36 -13.68 17.05
N GLN A 227 6.47 -14.57 16.60
CA GLN A 227 6.81 -15.93 16.22
C GLN A 227 7.77 -15.95 15.02
N ASN A 228 7.58 -15.01 14.08
CA ASN A 228 8.49 -14.82 12.97
C ASN A 228 8.47 -13.37 12.46
N ILE A 229 9.58 -12.94 11.85
CA ILE A 229 9.65 -11.69 11.07
C ILE A 229 10.32 -11.97 9.72
N GLN A 230 9.66 -11.54 8.65
CA GLN A 230 10.16 -11.66 7.28
C GLN A 230 10.62 -10.31 6.77
N ILE A 231 11.75 -10.26 6.06
CA ILE A 231 12.20 -9.06 5.36
C ILE A 231 12.07 -9.35 3.87
N PHE A 232 11.15 -8.64 3.20
CA PHE A 232 10.97 -8.73 1.75
C PHE A 232 11.91 -7.73 1.07
N ASN A 233 12.72 -8.23 0.13
CA ASN A 233 13.61 -7.43 -0.68
C ASN A 233 13.42 -7.70 -2.18
N GLN A 234 13.87 -6.76 -3.03
CA GLN A 234 13.87 -6.94 -4.49
C GLN A 234 15.07 -7.78 -4.95
N ASN A 235 16.21 -7.65 -4.28
CA ASN A 235 17.43 -8.37 -4.63
C ASN A 235 17.44 -9.74 -3.96
N ILE A 236 16.96 -10.75 -4.67
CA ILE A 236 17.07 -12.16 -4.25
C ILE A 236 18.53 -12.63 -4.24
N ASP A 237 19.43 -11.91 -4.93
CA ASP A 237 20.85 -12.27 -5.08
C ASP A 237 21.75 -11.82 -3.91
N ASP A 238 21.26 -10.98 -2.99
CA ASP A 238 22.05 -10.42 -1.89
C ASP A 238 21.89 -11.18 -0.56
N VAL A 239 21.78 -12.51 -0.58
CA VAL A 239 21.83 -13.34 0.66
C VAL A 239 22.67 -14.59 0.50
#